data_AF-A0A8J5MFX9-F1
#
_entry.id   AF-A0A8J5MFX9-F1
#
_cell.length_a   1.000
_cell.length_b   1.000
_cell.length_c   1.000
_cell.angle_alpha   90.00
_cell.angle_beta   90.00
_cell.angle_gamma   90.00
#
_symmetry.space_group_name_H-M   'P 1'
#
loop_
_entity.id
_entity.type
_entity.pdbx_description
1 polymer ?
#
loop_
_entity_poly.entity_id
_entity_poly.type
_entity_poly.pdbx_seq_one_letter_code
_entity_poly.pdbx_strand_id
1 'polypeptide(L)'
;MQLRSRKRDFASSTAVNSTSSVSSTNPPKKRVVNAKFSSLGAKSVGQKVKVVAPTSSKFPVLSALKERVNHASSDSKILLQYSNLVPARLIRRYKRFLADVVLLDGVANDKEEVANTEETEAEEVVTVYCPNTGPMIGLLDGLPNARVQLSKSDDPKRKYAYTLEMIQIHNGERNVWVGVHSTSANRMVEQALASRWFTELGDYDSVRREVKFAKNSRVDFVLTSKNEDGSVAHEKYVEVKSVTLALEGSGDTSSRCAVFPDTVSTRAQKHVTELTELLSTKIEAKTEGNKEKERHKVSGAIIFLVQRDDCNEFAPSIQHDKKFAELCAVAAKSGIQLLGYSCALEPDEVNTSGAVRLLGPLPLQTSD
;
A
#
# COMPACT_ATOMS: atom_id res chain seq x y z
N MET A 1 -7.43 -60.95 -15.07
CA MET A 1 -8.59 -60.30 -15.73
C MET A 1 -8.17 -58.88 -16.09
N GLN A 2 -7.60 -58.70 -17.29
CA GLN A 2 -8.26 -58.21 -18.52
C GLN A 2 -8.41 -56.68 -18.59
N LEU A 3 -7.56 -56.10 -19.44
CA LEU A 3 -7.64 -54.80 -20.09
C LEU A 3 -9.04 -54.51 -20.65
N ARG A 4 -9.50 -53.25 -20.54
CA ARG A 4 -10.34 -52.63 -21.57
C ARG A 4 -10.00 -51.15 -21.75
N SER A 5 -9.41 -50.87 -22.91
CA SER A 5 -9.28 -49.56 -23.54
C SER A 5 -10.64 -48.98 -23.96
N ARG A 6 -10.77 -47.65 -24.01
CA ARG A 6 -11.63 -46.98 -25.01
C ARG A 6 -10.92 -45.77 -25.61
N LYS A 7 -10.56 -45.93 -26.89
CA LYS A 7 -10.33 -44.90 -27.91
C LYS A 7 -11.56 -44.00 -28.06
N ARG A 8 -11.34 -42.75 -28.46
CA ARG A 8 -12.16 -42.11 -29.50
C ARG A 8 -11.26 -41.39 -30.49
N ASP A 9 -11.47 -41.76 -31.74
CA ASP A 9 -10.77 -41.29 -32.92
C ASP A 9 -11.34 -39.96 -33.43
N PHE A 10 -10.48 -39.27 -34.16
CA PHE A 10 -10.72 -38.15 -35.07
C PHE A 10 -11.74 -38.48 -36.18
N ALA A 11 -12.47 -37.46 -36.64
CA ALA A 11 -12.88 -37.38 -38.04
C ALA A 11 -12.90 -35.91 -38.50
N SER A 12 -12.24 -35.72 -39.63
CA SER A 12 -12.03 -34.50 -40.42
C SER A 12 -13.22 -34.16 -41.32
N SER A 13 -13.36 -32.89 -41.70
CA SER A 13 -13.74 -32.57 -43.09
C SER A 13 -13.07 -31.28 -43.56
N THR A 14 -12.33 -31.49 -44.65
CA THR A 14 -11.50 -30.61 -45.45
C THR A 14 -12.33 -29.64 -46.31
N ALA A 15 -11.82 -28.43 -46.55
CA ALA A 15 -11.87 -27.82 -47.88
C ALA A 15 -10.74 -26.80 -48.02
N VAL A 16 -9.96 -27.00 -49.07
CA VAL A 16 -8.77 -26.28 -49.51
C VAL A 16 -9.22 -25.21 -50.51
N ASN A 17 -8.63 -24.01 -50.47
CA ASN A 17 -8.02 -23.46 -51.68
C ASN A 17 -7.00 -22.35 -51.38
N SER A 18 -5.86 -22.55 -52.01
CA SER A 18 -4.63 -21.79 -52.11
C SER A 18 -4.77 -20.46 -52.83
N THR A 19 -3.92 -19.47 -52.50
CA THR A 19 -2.92 -18.90 -53.42
C THR A 19 -1.92 -17.94 -52.74
N SER A 20 -0.64 -18.18 -53.05
CA SER A 20 0.51 -17.25 -53.22
C SER A 20 0.92 -16.21 -52.15
N SER A 21 2.06 -16.52 -51.52
CA SER A 21 3.27 -15.71 -51.33
C SER A 21 3.29 -14.21 -51.67
N VAL A 22 3.61 -13.35 -50.69
CA VAL A 22 4.61 -12.25 -50.81
C VAL A 22 5.22 -11.96 -49.44
N SER A 23 6.55 -11.98 -49.39
CA SER A 23 7.40 -11.48 -48.31
C SER A 23 7.32 -9.95 -48.19
N SER A 24 7.05 -9.41 -47.00
CA SER A 24 7.45 -8.04 -46.69
C SER A 24 7.86 -7.89 -45.23
N THR A 25 9.14 -7.59 -45.04
CA THR A 25 9.76 -7.07 -43.83
C THR A 25 9.27 -5.64 -43.61
N ASN A 26 8.64 -5.36 -42.47
CA ASN A 26 8.36 -3.98 -42.04
C ASN A 26 9.05 -3.73 -40.69
N PRO A 27 9.89 -2.69 -40.56
CA PRO A 27 10.47 -2.29 -39.28
C PRO A 27 9.40 -1.57 -38.41
N PRO A 28 9.57 -1.52 -37.08
CA PRO A 28 8.61 -0.86 -36.21
C PRO A 28 8.62 0.65 -36.45
N LYS A 29 7.43 1.20 -36.67
CA LYS A 29 7.19 2.64 -36.90
C LYS A 29 7.57 3.45 -35.65
N LYS A 30 8.60 4.28 -35.77
CA LYS A 30 8.88 5.42 -34.87
C LYS A 30 7.63 6.29 -34.78
N ARG A 31 7.12 6.51 -33.58
CA ARG A 31 5.96 7.38 -33.33
C ARG A 31 6.44 8.68 -32.70
N VAL A 32 6.63 9.69 -33.53
CA VAL A 32 6.91 11.07 -33.10
C VAL A 32 5.62 11.64 -32.49
N VAL A 33 5.68 12.15 -31.26
CA VAL A 33 4.56 12.83 -30.61
C VAL A 33 4.96 14.30 -30.41
N ASN A 34 4.37 15.19 -31.22
CA ASN A 34 4.43 16.63 -31.00
C ASN A 34 3.33 17.01 -29.99
N ALA A 35 3.73 17.41 -28.77
CA ALA A 35 2.82 17.98 -27.78
C ALA A 35 2.76 19.51 -27.96
N LYS A 36 1.58 20.02 -28.34
CA LYS A 36 1.28 21.46 -28.31
C LYS A 36 0.90 21.86 -26.88
N PHE A 37 1.60 22.86 -26.36
CA PHE A 37 1.23 23.55 -25.12
C PHE A 37 -0.04 24.40 -25.33
N SER A 38 -0.98 24.31 -24.38
CA SER A 38 -1.99 25.34 -24.16
C SER A 38 -2.19 25.50 -22.67
N SER A 39 -1.67 26.61 -22.14
CA SER A 39 -1.97 27.12 -20.80
C SER A 39 -3.37 27.71 -20.76
N LEU A 40 -4.17 27.40 -19.73
CA LEU A 40 -5.24 28.28 -19.22
C LEU A 40 -5.64 27.78 -17.82
N GLY A 41 -5.73 28.74 -16.89
CA GLY A 41 -5.61 28.51 -15.46
C GLY A 41 -6.88 28.08 -14.72
N ALA A 42 -6.68 27.54 -13.52
CA ALA A 42 -7.74 27.14 -12.61
C ALA A 42 -7.80 28.10 -11.42
N LYS A 43 -8.97 28.72 -11.23
CA LYS A 43 -9.31 29.55 -10.06
C LYS A 43 -9.65 28.63 -8.88
N SER A 44 -9.06 28.91 -7.71
CA SER A 44 -9.41 28.26 -6.45
C SER A 44 -10.78 28.73 -5.95
N VAL A 45 -11.66 27.81 -5.56
CA VAL A 45 -12.82 28.12 -4.74
C VAL A 45 -12.74 27.24 -3.50
N GLY A 46 -12.35 27.85 -2.37
CA GLY A 46 -12.39 27.22 -1.06
C GLY A 46 -13.84 27.05 -0.60
N GLN A 47 -14.19 25.84 -0.14
CA GLN A 47 -15.48 25.57 0.46
C GLN A 47 -15.28 24.92 1.83
N LYS A 48 -15.83 25.58 2.86
CA LYS A 48 -15.77 25.18 4.27
C LYS A 48 -16.56 23.89 4.52
N VAL A 49 -15.96 22.99 5.30
CA VAL A 49 -16.51 21.68 5.68
C VAL A 49 -17.47 21.83 6.87
N LYS A 50 -18.63 21.16 6.82
CA LYS A 50 -19.53 20.95 7.97
C LYS A 50 -19.42 19.50 8.46
N VAL A 51 -19.24 19.32 9.76
CA VAL A 51 -19.02 18.03 10.45
C VAL A 51 -20.20 17.72 11.37
N VAL A 52 -20.52 16.44 11.55
CA VAL A 52 -21.46 15.92 12.56
C VAL A 52 -20.72 14.91 13.43
N ALA A 53 -20.66 15.18 14.73
CA ALA A 53 -19.93 14.39 15.73
C ALA A 53 -20.84 13.41 16.49
N PRO A 54 -20.27 12.30 17.00
CA PRO A 54 -20.68 11.70 18.27
C PRO A 54 -19.60 11.91 19.35
N THR A 55 -20.05 12.22 20.55
CA THR A 55 -19.28 12.71 21.70
C THR A 55 -18.43 11.65 22.42
N SER A 56 -17.28 12.15 22.91
CA SER A 56 -16.42 11.73 24.03
C SER A 56 -15.75 10.34 24.00
N SER A 57 -14.44 10.34 23.80
CA SER A 57 -13.51 9.33 24.33
C SER A 57 -12.28 10.04 24.88
N LYS A 58 -11.98 9.85 26.17
CA LYS A 58 -10.83 10.47 26.86
C LYS A 58 -9.59 9.59 26.62
N PHE A 59 -8.61 10.08 25.86
CA PHE A 59 -7.24 9.58 25.86
C PHE A 59 -6.26 10.74 26.07
N PRO A 60 -5.18 10.56 26.86
CA PRO A 60 -4.21 11.61 27.12
C PRO A 60 -3.25 11.77 25.93
N VAL A 61 -3.26 12.94 25.27
CA VAL A 61 -2.50 13.23 24.04
C VAL A 61 -1.11 13.85 24.30
N LEU A 62 -0.71 14.12 25.55
CA LEU A 62 0.40 15.04 25.80
C LEU A 62 1.81 14.46 26.06
N SER A 63 2.05 13.14 25.90
CA SER A 63 3.39 12.57 26.10
C SER A 63 4.17 12.22 24.82
N ALA A 64 3.51 12.07 23.66
CA ALA A 64 4.12 11.46 22.48
C ALA A 64 5.08 12.38 21.69
N LEU A 65 5.10 13.69 21.95
CA LEU A 65 5.92 14.64 21.19
C LEU A 65 7.36 14.79 21.71
N LYS A 66 7.67 14.32 22.93
CA LYS A 66 8.96 14.59 23.59
C LYS A 66 10.01 13.47 23.44
N GLU A 67 9.64 12.30 22.91
CA GLU A 67 10.54 11.15 22.74
C GLU A 67 11.23 11.08 21.37
N ARG A 68 10.92 11.97 20.41
CA ARG A 68 11.49 11.89 19.04
C ARG A 68 12.94 12.36 18.89
N VAL A 69 13.60 12.85 19.95
CA VAL A 69 14.92 13.51 19.80
C VAL A 69 16.11 12.67 20.27
N ASN A 70 15.96 11.60 21.06
CA ASN A 70 17.14 10.89 21.60
C ASN A 70 16.96 9.37 21.64
N HIS A 71 17.13 8.69 20.50
CA HIS A 71 17.57 7.29 20.46
C HIS A 71 18.26 6.95 19.13
N ALA A 72 19.47 7.46 18.96
CA ALA A 72 20.43 6.92 18.00
C ALA A 72 21.36 5.93 18.73
N SER A 73 20.93 4.67 18.88
CA SER A 73 21.81 3.50 19.06
C SER A 73 20.99 2.18 19.09
N SER A 74 21.21 1.33 18.07
CA SER A 74 21.08 -0.15 18.09
C SER A 74 19.72 -0.89 18.11
N ASP A 75 18.60 -0.33 17.64
CA ASP A 75 17.43 -1.16 17.28
C ASP A 75 16.77 -0.62 16.01
N SER A 76 17.35 -0.94 14.84
CA SER A 76 16.78 -0.51 13.57
C SER A 76 15.47 -1.26 13.33
N LYS A 77 14.31 -0.60 13.52
CA LYS A 77 12.98 -1.15 13.23
C LYS A 77 12.72 -1.28 11.72
N ILE A 78 13.53 -2.10 11.03
CA ILE A 78 13.45 -2.29 9.59
C ILE A 78 12.30 -3.27 9.27
N LEU A 79 11.35 -2.81 8.47
CA LEU A 79 10.19 -3.57 8.01
C LEU A 79 10.48 -4.36 6.73
N LEU A 80 11.34 -3.82 5.87
CA LEU A 80 11.69 -4.38 4.58
C LEU A 80 13.07 -3.89 4.15
N GLN A 81 13.87 -4.78 3.56
CA GLN A 81 15.13 -4.44 2.90
C GLN A 81 15.01 -4.72 1.41
N TYR A 82 15.57 -3.81 0.61
CA TYR A 82 15.75 -3.99 -0.82
C TYR A 82 17.24 -4.23 -1.08
N SER A 83 17.57 -5.40 -1.62
CA SER A 83 18.94 -5.75 -1.98
C SER A 83 19.37 -5.18 -3.33
N ASN A 84 18.40 -4.80 -4.18
CA ASN A 84 18.65 -4.21 -5.50
C ASN A 84 17.52 -3.22 -5.84
N LEU A 85 17.81 -1.93 -5.78
CA LEU A 85 16.97 -0.85 -6.29
C LEU A 85 17.63 -0.20 -7.51
N VAL A 86 16.81 0.00 -8.54
CA VAL A 86 17.20 0.65 -9.79
C VAL A 86 16.50 2.00 -9.87
N PRO A 87 17.24 3.12 -9.88
CA PRO A 87 16.66 4.45 -10.03
C PRO A 87 16.11 4.64 -11.45
N ALA A 88 14.99 5.34 -11.57
CA ALA A 88 14.37 5.64 -12.85
C ALA A 88 13.53 6.93 -12.81
N ARG A 89 13.13 7.42 -13.97
CA ARG A 89 12.16 8.51 -14.16
C ARG A 89 10.87 7.95 -14.75
N LEU A 90 9.77 8.12 -14.04
CA LEU A 90 8.44 7.71 -14.49
C LEU A 90 7.92 8.69 -15.55
N ILE A 91 7.61 8.18 -16.73
CA ILE A 91 7.07 8.99 -17.83
C ILE A 91 5.54 9.03 -17.75
N ARG A 92 4.92 7.87 -17.56
CA ARG A 92 3.46 7.74 -17.44
C ARG A 92 3.08 6.42 -16.78
N ARG A 93 1.90 6.41 -16.16
CA ARG A 93 1.22 5.22 -15.68
C ARG A 93 -0.06 4.98 -16.48
N TYR A 94 -0.34 3.75 -16.86
CA TYR A 94 -1.51 3.40 -17.67
C TYR A 94 -1.99 1.98 -17.37
N LYS A 95 -3.25 1.70 -17.73
CA LYS A 95 -3.92 0.41 -17.46
C LYS A 95 -3.84 -0.03 -15.99
N ARG A 96 -3.61 0.91 -15.06
CA ARG A 96 -3.40 0.70 -13.61
C ARG A 96 -2.11 -0.03 -13.24
N PHE A 97 -1.78 -1.12 -13.94
CA PHE A 97 -0.69 -2.03 -13.59
C PHE A 97 0.57 -1.86 -14.44
N LEU A 98 0.62 -0.89 -15.37
CA LEU A 98 1.80 -0.62 -16.19
C LEU A 98 2.28 0.82 -16.01
N ALA A 99 3.59 0.98 -16.10
CA ALA A 99 4.25 2.27 -16.14
C ALA A 99 5.36 2.22 -17.19
N ASP A 100 5.56 3.32 -17.90
CA ASP A 100 6.71 3.51 -18.78
C ASP A 100 7.72 4.41 -18.05
N VAL A 101 8.98 3.99 -18.00
CA VAL A 101 10.06 4.67 -17.28
C VAL A 101 11.31 4.80 -18.15
N VAL A 102 12.17 5.76 -17.83
CA VAL A 102 13.56 5.79 -18.29
C VAL A 102 14.44 5.39 -17.12
N LEU A 103 15.29 4.37 -17.30
CA LEU A 103 16.24 3.95 -16.27
C LEU A 103 17.34 5.00 -16.13
N LEU A 104 17.80 5.26 -14.91
CA LEU A 104 18.94 6.13 -14.67
C LEU A 104 20.19 5.27 -14.53
N ASP A 105 21.23 5.56 -15.31
CA ASP A 105 22.52 4.91 -15.17
C ASP A 105 23.04 5.18 -13.75
N GLY A 106 23.35 4.10 -13.02
CA GLY A 106 23.57 4.12 -11.59
C GLY A 106 24.79 4.93 -11.16
N VAL A 107 24.63 6.25 -11.04
CA VAL A 107 25.20 7.15 -10.02
C VAL A 107 24.30 8.39 -10.02
N ALA A 108 23.56 8.62 -8.92
CA ALA A 108 22.94 9.90 -8.66
C ALA A 108 24.03 10.95 -8.40
N ASN A 109 24.59 11.52 -9.46
CA ASN A 109 25.28 12.79 -9.35
C ASN A 109 24.18 13.84 -9.25
N ASP A 110 23.80 14.19 -8.02
CA ASP A 110 23.14 15.45 -7.74
C ASP A 110 24.13 16.58 -8.04
N LYS A 111 24.31 16.85 -9.34
CA LYS A 111 24.91 18.06 -9.86
C LYS A 111 23.86 18.67 -10.78
N GLU A 112 23.17 19.66 -10.23
CA GLU A 112 22.62 20.72 -11.06
C GLU A 112 23.79 21.31 -11.88
N GLU A 113 23.58 21.43 -13.20
CA GLU A 113 24.49 21.96 -14.24
C GLU A 113 25.69 21.05 -14.59
N VAL A 114 25.98 20.76 -15.86
CA VAL A 114 26.27 21.70 -16.95
C VAL A 114 25.83 21.13 -18.31
N ALA A 115 25.31 22.02 -19.14
CA ALA A 115 24.93 21.80 -20.54
C ALA A 115 26.11 21.40 -21.45
N ASN A 116 25.74 20.84 -22.60
CA ASN A 116 26.54 20.64 -23.82
C ASN A 116 27.33 19.33 -23.91
N THR A 117 26.62 18.28 -24.30
CA THR A 117 27.14 17.37 -25.32
C THR A 117 26.01 17.01 -26.27
N GLU A 118 26.11 17.53 -27.49
CA GLU A 118 25.24 17.23 -28.62
C GLU A 118 25.53 15.80 -29.10
N GLU A 119 24.77 14.84 -28.60
CA GLU A 119 24.40 13.59 -29.27
C GLU A 119 23.30 12.97 -28.39
N THR A 120 22.04 13.33 -28.66
CA THR A 120 20.90 12.86 -27.88
C THR A 120 20.60 11.42 -28.26
N GLU A 121 21.32 10.46 -27.66
CA GLU A 121 20.86 9.08 -27.64
C GLU A 121 19.43 9.10 -27.06
N ALA A 122 18.48 8.51 -27.81
CA ALA A 122 17.11 8.46 -27.35
C ALA A 122 17.06 7.59 -26.08
N GLU A 123 16.78 8.22 -24.93
CA GLU A 123 16.61 7.53 -23.65
C GLU A 123 15.65 6.33 -23.82
N GLU A 124 16.14 5.12 -23.54
CA GLU A 124 15.34 3.90 -23.74
C GLU A 124 14.18 3.86 -22.73
N VAL A 125 12.96 3.80 -23.24
CA VAL A 125 11.75 3.68 -22.42
C VAL A 125 11.46 2.21 -22.14
N VAL A 126 11.48 1.83 -20.87
CA VAL A 126 11.20 0.48 -20.38
C VAL A 126 9.80 0.44 -19.76
N THR A 127 9.00 -0.57 -20.10
CA THR A 127 7.72 -0.83 -19.42
C THR A 127 7.92 -1.69 -18.18
N VAL A 128 7.39 -1.22 -17.05
CA VAL A 128 7.52 -1.86 -15.73
C VAL A 128 6.15 -2.21 -15.13
N TYR A 129 6.14 -3.14 -14.19
CA TYR A 129 4.93 -3.48 -13.44
C TYR A 129 4.66 -2.44 -12.35
N CYS A 130 3.43 -1.94 -12.28
CA CYS A 130 2.94 -1.07 -11.21
C CYS A 130 2.06 -1.88 -10.24
N PRO A 131 2.56 -2.29 -9.07
CA PRO A 131 1.83 -3.10 -8.08
C PRO A 131 0.85 -2.25 -7.23
N ASN A 132 0.15 -1.32 -7.88
CA ASN A 132 -0.90 -0.51 -7.27
C ASN A 132 -2.11 -0.48 -8.20
N THR A 133 -3.29 -0.88 -7.71
CA THR A 133 -4.52 -0.88 -8.52
C THR A 133 -5.35 0.40 -8.34
N GLY A 134 -5.03 1.22 -7.34
CA GLY A 134 -5.69 2.49 -7.06
C GLY A 134 -5.27 3.60 -8.00
N PRO A 135 -5.87 4.79 -7.91
CA PRO A 135 -5.53 5.93 -8.76
C PRO A 135 -4.15 6.53 -8.47
N MET A 136 -3.58 6.31 -7.27
CA MET A 136 -2.34 6.96 -6.84
C MET A 136 -2.48 8.50 -6.79
N ILE A 137 -3.60 8.98 -6.24
CA ILE A 137 -3.85 10.42 -6.10
C ILE A 137 -2.72 11.06 -5.29
N GLY A 138 -2.25 12.23 -5.74
CA GLY A 138 -1.18 12.99 -5.11
C GLY A 138 0.22 12.41 -5.30
N LEU A 139 0.38 11.31 -6.06
CA LEU A 139 1.69 10.72 -6.35
C LEU A 139 2.18 10.97 -7.78
N LEU A 140 1.28 11.35 -8.70
CA LEU A 140 1.56 11.44 -10.13
C LEU A 140 1.74 12.88 -10.62
N ASP A 141 1.78 13.86 -9.71
CA ASP A 141 1.83 15.29 -10.04
C ASP A 141 3.19 15.70 -10.64
N GLY A 142 4.26 14.96 -10.33
CA GLY A 142 5.59 15.15 -10.91
C GLY A 142 5.77 14.54 -12.31
N LEU A 143 4.69 14.16 -12.99
CA LEU A 143 4.77 13.60 -14.34
C LEU A 143 4.77 14.67 -15.44
N PRO A 144 5.46 14.42 -16.57
CA PRO A 144 6.42 13.32 -16.76
C PRO A 144 7.72 13.56 -15.96
N ASN A 145 8.49 12.50 -15.77
CA ASN A 145 9.82 12.46 -15.14
C ASN A 145 9.88 12.43 -13.61
N ALA A 146 8.84 11.95 -12.94
CA ALA A 146 8.88 11.74 -11.49
C ALA A 146 9.96 10.71 -11.12
N ARG A 147 10.81 11.01 -10.13
CA ARG A 147 11.85 10.08 -9.67
C ARG A 147 11.21 8.87 -9.00
N VAL A 148 11.65 7.66 -9.36
CA VAL A 148 11.15 6.41 -8.82
C VAL A 148 12.28 5.43 -8.53
N GLN A 149 12.00 4.44 -7.67
CA GLN A 149 12.89 3.29 -7.47
C GLN A 149 12.15 2.01 -7.85
N LEU A 150 12.88 1.12 -8.52
CA LEU A 150 12.37 -0.14 -9.04
C LEU A 150 13.10 -1.31 -8.38
N SER A 151 12.39 -2.38 -8.06
CA SER A 151 13.04 -3.68 -7.84
C SER A 151 13.20 -4.40 -9.18
N LYS A 152 14.28 -5.17 -9.34
CA LYS A 152 14.51 -6.05 -10.48
C LYS A 152 14.33 -7.51 -10.07
N SER A 153 13.61 -8.27 -10.89
CA SER A 153 13.50 -9.72 -10.75
C SER A 153 14.30 -10.42 -11.85
N ASP A 154 15.08 -11.41 -11.46
CA ASP A 154 15.87 -12.24 -12.37
C ASP A 154 15.09 -13.44 -12.94
N ASP A 155 13.78 -13.57 -12.61
CA ASP A 155 12.96 -14.65 -13.14
C ASP A 155 12.67 -14.41 -14.64
N PRO A 156 13.25 -15.21 -15.56
CA PRO A 156 13.10 -15.02 -16.99
C PRO A 156 11.67 -15.26 -17.48
N LYS A 157 10.79 -15.83 -16.65
CA LYS A 157 9.38 -16.05 -16.98
C LYS A 157 8.54 -14.79 -16.78
N ARG A 158 9.04 -13.78 -16.08
CA ARG A 158 8.31 -12.53 -15.87
C ARG A 158 8.25 -11.72 -17.16
N LYS A 159 7.04 -11.29 -17.52
CA LYS A 159 6.82 -10.38 -18.64
C LYS A 159 7.48 -9.01 -18.44
N TYR A 160 7.54 -8.55 -17.18
CA TYR A 160 8.17 -7.29 -16.81
C TYR A 160 9.18 -7.58 -15.70
N ALA A 161 10.46 -7.35 -15.98
CA ALA A 161 11.55 -7.60 -15.03
C ALA A 161 11.51 -6.64 -13.82
N TYR A 162 11.05 -5.41 -14.06
CA TYR A 162 11.04 -4.35 -13.05
C TYR A 162 9.66 -4.15 -12.42
N THR A 163 9.66 -3.87 -11.12
CA THR A 163 8.47 -3.53 -10.33
C THR A 163 8.66 -2.15 -9.71
N LEU A 164 7.67 -1.26 -9.85
CA LEU A 164 7.68 0.06 -9.23
C LEU A 164 7.44 -0.05 -7.71
N GLU A 165 8.46 0.26 -6.92
CA GLU A 165 8.40 0.12 -5.46
C GLU A 165 8.01 1.42 -4.75
N MET A 166 8.62 2.54 -5.15
CA MET A 166 8.40 3.85 -4.53
C MET A 166 8.58 4.99 -5.54
N ILE A 167 7.97 6.12 -5.22
CA ILE A 167 7.97 7.35 -6.01
C ILE A 167 8.33 8.53 -5.11
N GLN A 168 9.14 9.45 -5.62
CA GLN A 168 9.48 10.68 -4.95
C GLN A 168 8.46 11.76 -5.32
N ILE A 169 7.91 12.44 -4.32
CA ILE A 169 7.10 13.63 -4.50
C ILE A 169 7.73 14.81 -3.77
N HIS A 170 7.38 16.04 -4.18
CA HIS A 170 7.68 17.24 -3.41
C HIS A 170 6.48 17.61 -2.55
N ASN A 171 6.63 17.70 -1.24
CA ASN A 171 5.52 17.96 -0.33
C ASN A 171 5.28 19.46 -0.04
N GLY A 172 6.05 20.34 -0.69
CA GLY A 172 6.04 21.79 -0.47
C GLY A 172 7.30 22.29 0.26
N GLU A 173 7.94 21.43 1.05
CA GLU A 173 9.13 21.75 1.84
C GLU A 173 10.36 20.93 1.42
N ARG A 174 10.16 19.65 1.11
CA ARG A 174 11.22 18.73 0.68
C ARG A 174 10.70 17.62 -0.23
N ASN A 175 11.64 16.89 -0.79
CA ASN A 175 11.37 15.61 -1.43
C ASN A 175 11.07 14.51 -0.39
N VAL A 176 10.06 13.69 -0.70
CA VAL A 176 9.55 12.61 0.15
C VAL A 176 9.42 11.35 -0.70
N TRP A 177 10.00 10.25 -0.24
CA TRP A 177 9.76 8.93 -0.82
C TRP A 177 8.46 8.34 -0.30
N VAL A 178 7.59 7.91 -1.22
CA VAL A 178 6.29 7.30 -0.93
C VAL A 178 6.24 5.90 -1.53
N GLY A 179 5.83 4.91 -0.73
CA GLY A 179 5.66 3.54 -1.19
C GLY A 179 4.49 3.41 -2.16
N VAL A 180 4.69 2.68 -3.26
CA VAL A 180 3.67 2.42 -4.29
C VAL A 180 3.14 0.98 -4.19
N HIS A 181 3.98 0.04 -3.78
CA HIS A 181 3.67 -1.38 -3.76
C HIS A 181 2.73 -1.74 -2.61
N SER A 182 1.43 -1.74 -2.88
CA SER A 182 0.41 -1.94 -1.84
C SER A 182 0.47 -3.32 -1.19
N THR A 183 0.81 -4.37 -1.94
CA THR A 183 0.95 -5.73 -1.39
C THR A 183 2.20 -5.92 -0.53
N SER A 184 3.17 -5.01 -0.59
CA SER A 184 4.33 -5.05 0.31
C SER A 184 3.95 -4.70 1.75
N ALA A 185 2.85 -3.95 1.98
CA ALA A 185 2.37 -3.57 3.30
C ALA A 185 2.11 -4.78 4.20
N ASN A 186 1.56 -5.87 3.65
CA ASN A 186 1.35 -7.11 4.41
C ASN A 186 2.68 -7.72 4.88
N ARG A 187 3.72 -7.72 4.04
CA ARG A 187 5.05 -8.23 4.44
C ARG A 187 5.70 -7.35 5.50
N MET A 188 5.57 -6.03 5.37
CA MET A 188 6.06 -5.07 6.37
C MET A 188 5.35 -5.24 7.71
N VAL A 189 4.01 -5.35 7.71
CA VAL A 189 3.24 -5.60 8.94
C VAL A 189 3.55 -6.96 9.54
N GLU A 190 3.74 -8.00 8.73
CA GLU A 190 4.17 -9.33 9.19
C GLU A 190 5.50 -9.25 9.96
N GLN A 191 6.49 -8.52 9.43
CA GLN A 191 7.77 -8.32 10.10
C GLN A 191 7.61 -7.59 11.44
N ALA A 192 6.80 -6.53 11.48
CA ALA A 192 6.53 -5.80 12.72
C ALA A 192 5.73 -6.63 13.74
N LEU A 193 4.83 -7.50 13.28
CA LEU A 193 4.11 -8.46 14.12
C LEU A 193 5.06 -9.53 14.67
N ALA A 194 5.95 -10.09 13.86
CA ALA A 194 6.95 -11.04 14.34
C ALA A 194 7.87 -10.41 15.41
N SER A 195 8.17 -9.12 15.25
CA SER A 195 9.03 -8.36 16.16
C SER A 195 8.28 -7.70 17.33
N ARG A 196 6.96 -7.89 17.45
CA ARG A 196 6.08 -7.29 18.47
C ARG A 196 6.19 -5.77 18.59
N TRP A 197 6.36 -5.06 17.46
CA TRP A 197 6.52 -3.59 17.47
C TRP A 197 5.21 -2.81 17.57
N PHE A 198 4.05 -3.47 17.42
CA PHE A 198 2.74 -2.87 17.61
C PHE A 198 2.24 -3.13 19.04
N THR A 199 2.65 -2.29 19.98
CA THR A 199 2.38 -2.49 21.41
C THR A 199 0.89 -2.50 21.76
N GLU A 200 0.06 -1.77 21.02
CA GLU A 200 -1.40 -1.71 21.21
C GLU A 200 -2.11 -3.04 20.90
N LEU A 201 -1.42 -3.96 20.21
CA LEU A 201 -1.93 -5.29 19.95
C LEU A 201 -1.83 -6.22 21.17
N GLY A 202 -1.06 -5.85 22.19
CA GLY A 202 -0.84 -6.67 23.39
C GLY A 202 -0.04 -7.95 23.08
N ASP A 203 -0.02 -8.87 24.04
CA ASP A 203 0.73 -10.13 23.91
C ASP A 203 0.02 -11.17 23.05
N TYR A 204 0.80 -11.88 22.23
CA TYR A 204 0.37 -13.02 21.42
C TYR A 204 1.53 -13.98 21.19
N ASP A 205 1.22 -15.26 21.07
CA ASP A 205 2.22 -16.33 20.93
C ASP A 205 2.47 -16.71 19.46
N SER A 206 1.50 -16.43 18.58
CA SER A 206 1.61 -16.82 17.16
C SER A 206 0.88 -15.86 16.23
N VAL A 207 1.35 -15.83 14.98
CA VAL A 207 0.80 -15.05 13.87
C VAL A 207 0.44 -16.01 12.73
N ARG A 208 -0.83 -16.00 12.29
CA ARG A 208 -1.30 -16.76 11.12
C ARG A 208 -1.74 -15.82 10.02
N ARG A 209 -1.42 -16.13 8.77
CA ARG A 209 -1.73 -15.30 7.60
C ARG A 209 -2.99 -15.76 6.88
N GLU A 210 -3.62 -14.84 6.15
CA GLU A 210 -4.61 -15.13 5.10
C GLU A 210 -5.73 -16.06 5.58
N VAL A 211 -6.20 -15.81 6.81
CA VAL A 211 -7.16 -16.69 7.48
C VAL A 211 -8.55 -16.41 6.92
N LYS A 212 -9.17 -17.44 6.34
CA LYS A 212 -10.54 -17.34 5.87
C LYS A 212 -11.48 -17.15 7.06
N PHE A 213 -12.31 -16.11 7.00
CA PHE A 213 -13.23 -15.78 8.09
C PHE A 213 -14.66 -15.52 7.62
N ALA A 214 -14.86 -15.28 6.33
CA ALA A 214 -16.16 -15.23 5.67
C ALA A 214 -16.14 -16.05 4.37
N LYS A 215 -17.31 -16.20 3.73
CA LYS A 215 -17.47 -17.06 2.53
C LYS A 215 -16.43 -16.75 1.44
N ASN A 216 -16.16 -15.47 1.20
CA ASN A 216 -15.30 -14.98 0.13
C ASN A 216 -14.25 -13.96 0.62
N SER A 217 -13.91 -13.96 1.90
CA SER A 217 -12.98 -12.99 2.48
C SER A 217 -12.02 -13.64 3.46
N ARG A 218 -10.80 -13.12 3.44
CA ARG A 218 -9.69 -13.48 4.31
C ARG A 218 -9.26 -12.22 5.04
N VAL A 219 -8.86 -12.40 6.30
CA VAL A 219 -8.18 -11.38 7.07
C VAL A 219 -6.69 -11.57 6.84
N ASP A 220 -5.95 -10.47 6.82
CA ASP A 220 -4.50 -10.53 6.56
C ASP A 220 -3.78 -11.35 7.63
N PHE A 221 -4.11 -11.14 8.92
CA PHE A 221 -3.53 -11.89 10.03
C PHE A 221 -4.52 -12.24 11.14
N VAL A 222 -4.24 -13.35 11.84
CA VAL A 222 -4.83 -13.67 13.15
C VAL A 222 -3.71 -13.90 14.14
N LEU A 223 -3.71 -13.13 15.23
CA LEU A 223 -2.82 -13.29 16.36
C LEU A 223 -3.50 -14.18 17.40
N THR A 224 -2.74 -15.08 18.01
CA THR A 224 -3.29 -16.00 19.00
C THR A 224 -2.41 -16.03 20.25
N SER A 225 -3.05 -15.87 21.41
CA SER A 225 -2.46 -16.08 22.74
C SER A 225 -3.07 -17.34 23.37
N LYS A 226 -2.30 -18.09 24.16
CA LYS A 226 -2.68 -19.36 24.77
C LYS A 226 -2.79 -19.28 26.29
N ASN A 227 -3.63 -20.14 26.87
CA ASN A 227 -3.64 -20.41 28.31
C ASN A 227 -2.50 -21.38 28.67
N GLU A 228 -2.27 -21.58 29.97
CA GLU A 228 -1.24 -22.51 30.48
C GLU A 228 -1.42 -23.95 29.98
N ASP A 229 -2.66 -24.37 29.75
CA ASP A 229 -3.01 -25.69 29.22
C ASP A 229 -2.84 -25.81 27.69
N GLY A 230 -2.39 -24.74 27.03
CA GLY A 230 -2.19 -24.66 25.58
C GLY A 230 -3.45 -24.35 24.77
N SER A 231 -4.62 -24.20 25.40
CA SER A 231 -5.86 -23.78 24.74
C SER A 231 -5.79 -22.32 24.30
N VAL A 232 -6.58 -21.94 23.29
CA VAL A 232 -6.60 -20.56 22.78
C VAL A 232 -7.30 -19.63 23.77
N ALA A 233 -6.53 -18.71 24.35
CA ALA A 233 -7.03 -17.69 25.26
C ALA A 233 -7.63 -16.50 24.51
N HIS A 234 -6.95 -16.04 23.45
CA HIS A 234 -7.37 -14.85 22.69
C HIS A 234 -7.03 -14.98 21.20
N GLU A 235 -8.01 -14.74 20.32
CA GLU A 235 -7.78 -14.45 18.90
C GLU A 235 -7.94 -12.96 18.60
N LYS A 236 -6.93 -12.33 18.00
CA LYS A 236 -7.02 -10.97 17.46
C LYS A 236 -6.93 -10.98 15.93
N TYR A 237 -7.97 -10.51 15.27
CA TYR A 237 -8.08 -10.42 13.81
C TYR A 237 -7.48 -9.09 13.34
N VAL A 238 -6.53 -9.11 12.41
CA VAL A 238 -5.79 -7.91 11.98
C VAL A 238 -5.87 -7.76 10.46
N GLU A 239 -6.50 -6.67 10.03
CA GLU A 239 -6.55 -6.25 8.63
C GLU A 239 -5.49 -5.15 8.38
N VAL A 240 -4.87 -5.15 7.20
CA VAL A 240 -3.87 -4.17 6.78
C VAL A 240 -4.41 -3.29 5.66
N LYS A 241 -4.08 -2.01 5.73
CA LYS A 241 -4.33 -1.02 4.67
C LYS A 241 -3.03 -0.28 4.36
N SER A 242 -2.68 -0.24 3.08
CA SER A 242 -1.58 0.59 2.58
C SER A 242 -2.07 2.02 2.36
N VAL A 243 -1.42 3.00 2.98
CA VAL A 243 -1.80 4.41 2.93
C VAL A 243 -0.68 5.23 2.30
N THR A 244 -1.02 6.02 1.29
CA THR A 244 -0.05 6.81 0.51
C THR A 244 -0.48 8.27 0.31
N LEU A 245 -1.79 8.52 0.27
CA LEU A 245 -2.35 9.86 0.14
C LEU A 245 -2.18 10.64 1.44
N ALA A 246 -1.75 11.90 1.32
CA ALA A 246 -1.72 12.85 2.42
C ALA A 246 -2.40 14.15 2.01
N LEU A 247 -3.22 14.69 2.90
CA LEU A 247 -3.87 15.98 2.76
C LEU A 247 -3.15 17.00 3.64
N GLU A 248 -3.17 18.26 3.21
CA GLU A 248 -2.77 19.38 4.07
C GLU A 248 -3.74 19.50 5.25
N GLY A 249 -3.20 19.68 6.45
CA GLY A 249 -3.97 19.88 7.67
C GLY A 249 -4.68 21.22 7.69
N SER A 250 -5.80 21.31 8.42
CA SER A 250 -6.63 22.52 8.51
C SER A 250 -6.11 23.56 9.52
N GLY A 251 -4.80 23.70 9.67
CA GLY A 251 -4.15 24.54 10.70
C GLY A 251 -2.88 25.23 10.21
N ASP A 252 -1.98 25.57 11.15
CA ASP A 252 -0.69 26.22 10.87
C ASP A 252 0.15 25.38 9.89
N THR A 253 0.80 26.05 8.95
CA THR A 253 1.04 25.65 7.55
C THR A 253 1.98 24.46 7.25
N SER A 254 2.19 23.52 8.17
CA SER A 254 3.08 22.35 7.96
C SER A 254 2.51 21.00 8.41
N SER A 255 1.32 20.93 8.99
CA SER A 255 0.73 19.63 9.39
C SER A 255 0.16 18.89 8.18
N ARG A 256 0.44 17.58 8.06
CA ARG A 256 -0.14 16.72 7.02
C ARG A 256 -0.83 15.50 7.64
N CYS A 257 -2.01 15.18 7.12
CA CYS A 257 -2.81 14.03 7.54
C CYS A 257 -2.78 12.95 6.46
N ALA A 258 -2.26 11.76 6.80
CA ALA A 258 -2.35 10.59 5.93
C ALA A 258 -3.80 10.09 5.89
N VAL A 259 -4.33 9.79 4.70
CA VAL A 259 -5.73 9.35 4.58
C VAL A 259 -5.91 8.12 3.72
N PHE A 260 -6.86 7.29 4.11
CA PHE A 260 -7.26 6.11 3.34
C PHE A 260 -8.78 5.96 3.26
N PRO A 261 -9.35 5.60 2.09
CA PRO A 261 -8.67 5.37 0.82
C PRO A 261 -8.40 6.68 0.05
N ASP A 262 -7.68 6.57 -1.07
CA ASP A 262 -7.50 7.65 -2.05
C ASP A 262 -8.63 7.71 -3.09
N THR A 263 -9.56 6.75 -3.07
CA THR A 263 -10.78 6.71 -3.89
C THR A 263 -11.78 5.74 -3.30
N VAL A 264 -13.03 5.75 -3.78
CA VAL A 264 -14.05 4.80 -3.34
C VAL A 264 -13.55 3.36 -3.47
N SER A 265 -13.58 2.62 -2.36
CA SER A 265 -13.09 1.25 -2.27
C SER A 265 -14.15 0.32 -1.69
N THR A 266 -15.01 -0.19 -2.56
CA THR A 266 -16.04 -1.18 -2.18
C THR A 266 -15.44 -2.44 -1.55
N ARG A 267 -14.21 -2.81 -1.94
CA ARG A 267 -13.46 -3.90 -1.30
C ARG A 267 -13.10 -3.55 0.15
N ALA A 268 -12.57 -2.36 0.40
CA ALA A 268 -12.23 -1.94 1.77
C ALA A 268 -13.49 -1.82 2.64
N GLN A 269 -14.56 -1.24 2.11
CA GLN A 269 -15.87 -1.18 2.76
C GLN A 269 -16.37 -2.58 3.15
N LYS A 270 -16.35 -3.52 2.19
CA LYS A 270 -16.76 -4.91 2.45
C LYS A 270 -15.93 -5.55 3.57
N HIS A 271 -14.61 -5.41 3.54
CA HIS A 271 -13.72 -6.02 4.52
C HIS A 271 -13.95 -5.49 5.94
N VAL A 272 -14.10 -4.17 6.13
CA VAL A 272 -14.38 -3.60 7.46
C VAL A 272 -15.74 -4.02 8.00
N THR A 273 -16.76 -4.11 7.13
CA THR A 273 -18.08 -4.62 7.51
C THR A 273 -18.01 -6.08 7.95
N GLU A 274 -17.42 -6.96 7.14
CA GLU A 274 -17.33 -8.39 7.47
C GLU A 274 -16.50 -8.63 8.73
N LEU A 275 -15.42 -7.87 8.95
CA LEU A 275 -14.64 -7.94 10.19
C LEU A 275 -15.48 -7.54 11.41
N THR A 276 -16.27 -6.47 11.29
CA THR A 276 -17.17 -6.01 12.35
C THR A 276 -18.23 -7.07 12.67
N GLU A 277 -18.88 -7.64 11.64
CA GLU A 277 -19.88 -8.69 11.78
C GLU A 277 -19.30 -9.97 12.42
N LEU A 278 -18.09 -10.36 12.05
CA LEU A 278 -17.41 -11.52 12.65
C LEU A 278 -17.20 -11.31 14.15
N LEU A 279 -16.79 -10.12 14.57
CA LEU A 279 -16.55 -9.85 15.99
C LEU A 279 -17.87 -9.84 16.75
N SER A 280 -18.91 -9.20 16.23
CA SER A 280 -20.24 -9.19 16.85
C SER A 280 -20.79 -10.61 17.03
N THR A 281 -20.79 -11.43 15.97
CA THR A 281 -21.30 -12.81 16.04
C THR A 281 -20.49 -13.68 17.00
N LYS A 282 -19.15 -13.55 17.01
CA LYS A 282 -18.30 -14.25 17.97
C LYS A 282 -18.45 -13.76 19.41
N ILE A 283 -18.96 -12.54 19.63
CA ILE A 283 -19.26 -12.01 20.96
C ILE A 283 -20.65 -12.48 21.42
N GLU A 284 -21.67 -12.38 20.56
CA GLU A 284 -23.05 -12.78 20.85
C GLU A 284 -23.20 -14.27 21.14
N ALA A 285 -22.60 -15.14 20.32
CA ALA A 285 -22.59 -16.58 20.55
C ALA A 285 -21.97 -17.00 21.91
N LYS A 286 -21.21 -16.10 22.55
CA LYS A 286 -20.64 -16.32 23.88
C LYS A 286 -21.55 -15.84 25.00
N THR A 287 -22.37 -14.82 24.77
CA THR A 287 -23.31 -14.31 25.78
C THR A 287 -24.45 -15.31 26.04
N GLU A 288 -24.84 -16.10 25.05
CA GLU A 288 -25.87 -17.15 25.18
C GLU A 288 -25.36 -18.44 25.87
N GLY A 289 -24.04 -18.61 25.99
CA GLY A 289 -23.39 -19.80 26.58
C GLY A 289 -22.92 -19.56 28.01
N ASN A 290 -23.78 -19.85 28.99
CA ASN A 290 -23.59 -19.55 30.42
C ASN A 290 -22.53 -20.44 31.14
N LYS A 291 -21.25 -20.40 30.73
CA LYS A 291 -20.14 -21.00 31.49
C LYS A 291 -18.93 -20.07 31.54
N GLU A 292 -18.71 -19.53 32.73
CA GLU A 292 -17.68 -18.56 33.10
C GLU A 292 -16.26 -19.14 33.19
N LYS A 293 -16.06 -20.42 32.83
CA LYS A 293 -14.77 -21.11 32.86
C LYS A 293 -14.23 -21.26 31.43
N GLU A 294 -13.06 -20.66 31.19
CA GLU A 294 -12.29 -20.61 29.93
C GLU A 294 -12.84 -19.66 28.84
N ARG A 295 -12.70 -18.35 29.12
CA ARG A 295 -13.10 -17.24 28.24
C ARG A 295 -12.15 -17.13 27.03
N HIS A 296 -12.46 -17.82 25.94
CA HIS A 296 -11.85 -17.51 24.64
C HIS A 296 -12.22 -16.07 24.21
N LYS A 297 -11.31 -15.11 24.38
CA LYS A 297 -11.49 -13.70 24.01
C LYS A 297 -11.29 -13.52 22.51
N VAL A 298 -12.02 -12.59 21.90
CA VAL A 298 -11.83 -12.22 20.49
C VAL A 298 -11.83 -10.70 20.37
N SER A 299 -10.97 -10.15 19.51
CA SER A 299 -10.94 -8.71 19.18
C SER A 299 -10.45 -8.49 17.76
N GLY A 300 -10.53 -7.25 17.26
CA GLY A 300 -9.98 -6.90 15.95
C GLY A 300 -9.15 -5.62 15.95
N ALA A 301 -8.29 -5.49 14.95
CA ALA A 301 -7.56 -4.28 14.63
C ALA A 301 -7.47 -4.07 13.11
N ILE A 302 -7.40 -2.82 12.69
CA ILE A 302 -7.05 -2.41 11.32
C ILE A 302 -5.78 -1.57 11.41
N ILE A 303 -4.71 -2.03 10.79
CA ILE A 303 -3.43 -1.34 10.71
C ILE A 303 -3.37 -0.59 9.38
N PHE A 304 -3.29 0.73 9.46
CA PHE A 304 -3.06 1.64 8.36
C PHE A 304 -1.57 1.95 8.29
N LEU A 305 -0.85 1.23 7.43
CA LEU A 305 0.57 1.45 7.20
C LEU A 305 0.76 2.62 6.22
N VAL A 306 1.14 3.76 6.77
CA VAL A 306 1.44 5.01 6.07
C VAL A 306 2.85 4.93 5.51
N GLN A 307 2.95 4.70 4.20
CA GLN A 307 4.22 4.50 3.49
C GLN A 307 4.86 5.82 3.07
N ARG A 308 5.06 6.72 4.03
CA ARG A 308 5.68 8.04 3.90
C ARG A 308 6.00 8.60 5.30
N ASP A 309 7.01 9.48 5.38
CA ASP A 309 7.56 9.99 6.64
C ASP A 309 7.15 11.44 6.97
N ASP A 310 6.32 12.06 6.14
CA ASP A 310 5.95 13.47 6.23
C ASP A 310 4.51 13.70 6.72
N CYS A 311 3.91 12.72 7.40
CA CYS A 311 2.59 12.87 8.02
C CYS A 311 2.68 12.85 9.56
N ASN A 312 1.82 13.65 10.19
CA ASN A 312 1.74 13.79 11.65
C ASN A 312 0.53 13.06 12.23
N GLU A 313 -0.50 12.84 11.41
CA GLU A 313 -1.76 12.24 11.80
C GLU A 313 -2.26 11.29 10.72
N PHE A 314 -3.26 10.48 11.05
CA PHE A 314 -3.94 9.61 10.12
C PHE A 314 -5.47 9.72 10.26
N ALA A 315 -6.22 9.58 9.17
CA ALA A 315 -7.69 9.50 9.20
C ALA A 315 -8.28 8.63 8.07
N PRO A 316 -9.39 7.89 8.31
CA PRO A 316 -10.25 7.40 7.24
C PRO A 316 -10.77 8.56 6.38
N SER A 317 -10.61 8.49 5.06
CA SER A 317 -10.87 9.62 4.17
C SER A 317 -12.37 9.83 3.92
N ILE A 318 -12.96 10.85 4.55
CA ILE A 318 -14.34 11.27 4.28
C ILE A 318 -14.49 11.83 2.86
N GLN A 319 -13.49 12.59 2.39
CA GLN A 319 -13.51 13.24 1.08
C GLN A 319 -13.56 12.23 -0.08
N HIS A 320 -12.85 11.11 0.05
CA HIS A 320 -12.70 10.14 -1.04
C HIS A 320 -13.65 8.94 -0.90
N ASP A 321 -13.98 8.54 0.33
CA ASP A 321 -14.95 7.47 0.59
C ASP A 321 -15.63 7.66 1.96
N LYS A 322 -16.63 8.55 1.99
CA LYS A 322 -17.46 8.80 3.18
C LYS A 322 -18.03 7.51 3.78
N LYS A 323 -18.45 6.56 2.93
CA LYS A 323 -19.05 5.31 3.41
C LYS A 323 -18.02 4.45 4.14
N PHE A 324 -16.79 4.36 3.62
CA PHE A 324 -15.70 3.68 4.32
C PHE A 324 -15.39 4.34 5.66
N ALA A 325 -15.31 5.68 5.72
CA ALA A 325 -15.06 6.40 6.96
C ALA A 325 -16.17 6.15 8.01
N GLU A 326 -17.44 6.15 7.60
CA GLU A 326 -18.57 5.79 8.47
C GLU A 326 -18.47 4.34 8.98
N LEU A 327 -18.10 3.40 8.12
CA LEU A 327 -17.91 1.99 8.51
C LEU A 327 -16.74 1.81 9.48
N CYS A 328 -15.64 2.56 9.31
CA CYS A 328 -14.56 2.60 10.30
C CYS A 328 -15.04 3.14 11.66
N ALA A 329 -15.88 4.16 11.67
CA ALA A 329 -16.46 4.69 12.92
C ALA A 329 -17.37 3.65 13.62
N VAL A 330 -18.15 2.89 12.85
CA VAL A 330 -18.94 1.76 13.38
C VAL A 330 -18.02 0.67 13.95
N ALA A 331 -17.01 0.25 13.18
CA ALA A 331 -16.02 -0.74 13.62
C ALA A 331 -15.33 -0.33 14.93
N ALA A 332 -14.90 0.92 15.04
CA ALA A 332 -14.28 1.45 16.25
C ALA A 332 -15.22 1.42 17.46
N LYS A 333 -16.50 1.78 17.28
CA LYS A 333 -17.53 1.67 18.33
C LYS A 333 -17.79 0.23 18.74
N SER A 334 -17.61 -0.73 17.84
CA SER A 334 -17.68 -2.18 18.12
C SER A 334 -16.39 -2.75 18.75
N GLY A 335 -15.39 -1.91 19.04
CA GLY A 335 -14.15 -2.32 19.71
C GLY A 335 -13.01 -2.74 18.77
N ILE A 336 -13.12 -2.50 17.46
CA ILE A 336 -12.00 -2.67 16.54
C ILE A 336 -11.01 -1.51 16.71
N GLN A 337 -9.75 -1.84 16.97
CA GLN A 337 -8.68 -0.84 17.08
C GLN A 337 -8.31 -0.31 15.68
N LEU A 338 -8.31 1.00 15.47
CA LEU A 338 -7.79 1.62 14.24
C LEU A 338 -6.41 2.18 14.55
N LEU A 339 -5.36 1.62 13.94
CA LEU A 339 -3.97 1.95 14.24
C LEU A 339 -3.28 2.53 13.01
N GLY A 340 -2.90 3.80 13.06
CA GLY A 340 -2.04 4.42 12.04
C GLY A 340 -0.57 4.26 12.41
N TYR A 341 0.27 3.80 11.49
CA TYR A 341 1.72 3.69 11.70
C TYR A 341 2.45 4.18 10.46
N SER A 342 3.44 5.06 10.63
CA SER A 342 4.25 5.54 9.51
C SER A 342 5.58 4.80 9.37
N CYS A 343 6.07 4.75 8.14
CA CYS A 343 7.41 4.30 7.83
C CYS A 343 8.14 5.27 6.89
N ALA A 344 9.46 5.33 7.04
CA ALA A 344 10.35 6.02 6.11
C ALA A 344 10.84 5.04 5.04
N LEU A 345 10.86 5.50 3.79
CA LEU A 345 11.47 4.78 2.68
C LEU A 345 12.83 5.41 2.39
N GLU A 346 13.88 4.61 2.53
CA GLU A 346 15.28 5.03 2.54
C GLU A 346 16.03 4.29 1.41
N PRO A 347 15.84 4.68 0.13
CA PRO A 347 16.66 4.12 -0.95
C PRO A 347 18.10 4.65 -0.84
N ASP A 348 19.05 3.73 -1.00
CA ASP A 348 20.47 4.00 -1.12
C ASP A 348 20.85 3.80 -2.59
N GLU A 349 20.81 4.88 -3.34
CA GLU A 349 21.09 4.86 -4.78
C GLU A 349 22.58 4.59 -5.09
N VAL A 350 23.47 4.82 -4.12
CA VAL A 350 24.92 4.56 -4.27
C VAL A 350 25.19 3.06 -4.19
N ASN A 351 24.61 2.40 -3.18
CA ASN A 351 24.77 0.96 -2.99
C ASN A 351 23.69 0.14 -3.70
N THR A 352 22.82 0.79 -4.50
CA THR A 352 21.67 0.15 -5.17
C THR A 352 20.80 -0.67 -4.22
N SER A 353 20.62 -0.19 -2.99
CA SER A 353 19.89 -0.91 -1.94
C SER A 353 18.86 0.00 -1.30
N GLY A 354 18.17 -0.46 -0.27
CA GLY A 354 17.32 0.43 0.52
C GLY A 354 16.64 -0.27 1.66
N ALA A 355 16.01 0.52 2.52
CA ALA A 355 15.26 0.01 3.64
C ALA A 355 13.92 0.74 3.80
N VAL A 356 12.97 0.07 4.44
CA VAL A 356 11.76 0.69 4.97
C VAL A 356 11.81 0.60 6.48
N ARG A 357 11.81 1.73 7.18
CA ARG A 357 11.95 1.81 8.63
C ARG A 357 10.64 2.23 9.27
N LEU A 358 10.17 1.48 10.27
CA LEU A 358 9.01 1.87 11.08
C LEU A 358 9.38 3.07 11.95
N LEU A 359 8.63 4.16 11.82
CA LEU A 359 8.83 5.38 12.60
C LEU A 359 8.02 5.37 13.90
N GLY A 360 6.81 4.82 13.84
CA GLY A 360 5.93 4.69 15.01
C GLY A 360 4.48 5.01 14.71
N PRO A 361 3.65 5.09 15.75
CA PRO A 361 2.23 5.35 15.61
C PRO A 361 1.99 6.80 15.16
N LEU A 362 0.94 6.98 14.36
CA LEU A 362 0.34 8.26 14.05
C LEU A 362 -1.00 8.37 14.80
N PRO A 363 -1.25 9.47 15.53
CA PRO A 363 -2.54 9.70 16.14
C PRO A 363 -3.64 9.69 15.08
N LEU A 364 -4.75 9.02 15.42
CA LEU A 364 -5.98 9.11 14.64
C LEU A 364 -6.55 10.51 14.83
N GLN A 365 -6.75 11.25 13.74
CA GLN A 365 -7.34 12.58 13.80
C GLN A 365 -8.75 12.46 14.37
N THR A 366 -8.92 12.99 15.58
CA THR A 366 -10.23 13.20 16.19
C THR A 366 -10.68 14.58 15.75
N SER A 367 -11.85 14.67 15.13
CA SER A 367 -12.47 15.97 14.84
C SER A 367 -12.79 16.67 16.15
N ASP A 368 -12.06 17.75 16.48
CA ASP A 368 -12.50 18.78 17.42
C ASP A 368 -13.62 19.64 16.81
#